data_AF-A0A7Y2NI73-F1
#
_entry.id   AF-A0A7Y2NI73-F1
#
_cell.length_a   1.000
_cell.length_b   1.000
_cell.length_c   1.000
_cell.angle_alpha   90.00
_cell.angle_beta   90.00
_cell.angle_gamma   90.00
#
_symmetry.space_group_name_H-M   'P 1'
#
loop_
_entity.id
_entity.type
_entity.pdbx_description
1 polymer ?
#
loop_
_entity_poly.entity_id
_entity_poly.type
_entity_poly.pdbx_seq_one_letter_code
_entity_poly.pdbx_strand_id
1 'polypeptide(L)' 'MINNDKFSERLHTVMDYHGLSASAFAERIGVQRSSISHILSGRNKPSLDFVMKVLDEFSDVD' A
#
# COMPACT_ATOMS: atom_id res chain seq x y z
N MET A 1 11.85 -10.32 -10.31
CA MET A 1 10.70 -10.94 -9.60
C MET A 1 10.37 -10.03 -8.42
N ILE A 2 9.16 -9.49 -8.30
CA ILE A 2 8.81 -8.58 -7.21
C ILE A 2 8.85 -9.36 -5.89
N ASN A 3 9.62 -8.87 -4.93
CA ASN A 3 9.67 -9.42 -3.58
C ASN A 3 8.52 -8.78 -2.78
N ASN A 4 7.47 -9.55 -2.51
CA ASN A 4 6.28 -9.09 -1.79
C ASN A 4 6.64 -8.52 -0.42
N ASP A 5 7.59 -9.11 0.27
CA ASP A 5 8.00 -8.68 1.61
C ASP A 5 8.59 -7.27 1.56
N LYS A 6 9.47 -7.01 0.58
CA LYS A 6 10.02 -5.66 0.34
C LYS A 6 8.96 -4.63 -0.04
N PHE A 7 7.94 -5.05 -0.79
CA PHE A 7 6.84 -4.14 -1.13
C PHE A 7 6.04 -3.79 0.11
N SER A 8 5.71 -4.77 0.96
CA SER A 8 5.00 -4.56 2.21
C SER A 8 5.77 -3.66 3.18
N GLU A 9 7.10 -3.81 3.26
CA GLU A 9 7.97 -2.91 4.03
C GLU A 9 7.91 -1.46 3.52
N ARG A 10 7.96 -1.26 2.19
CA ARG A 10 7.81 0.09 1.59
C ARG A 10 6.42 0.66 1.90
N LEU A 11 5.38 -0.15 1.74
CA LEU A 11 4.00 0.28 2.02
C LEU A 11 3.82 0.67 3.49
N HIS A 12 4.40 -0.09 4.42
CA HIS A 12 4.46 0.27 5.84
C HIS A 12 5.18 1.59 6.07
N THR A 13 6.32 1.81 5.40
CA THR A 13 7.08 3.06 5.52
C THR A 13 6.24 4.27 5.09
N VAL A 14 5.51 4.17 3.98
CA VAL A 14 4.60 5.23 3.52
C VAL A 14 3.49 5.46 4.54
N MET A 15 2.85 4.39 5.03
CA MET A 15 1.80 4.49 6.04
C MET A 15 2.29 5.17 7.32
N ASP A 16 3.45 4.78 7.82
CA ASP A 16 4.04 5.33 9.04
C ASP A 16 4.45 6.79 8.86
N TYR A 17 5.06 7.14 7.71
CA TYR A 17 5.46 8.50 7.38
C TYR A 17 4.26 9.47 7.37
N HIS A 18 3.11 9.03 6.85
CA HIS A 18 1.88 9.82 6.86
C HIS A 18 1.02 9.63 8.13
N GLY A 19 1.45 8.79 9.09
CA GLY A 19 0.71 8.51 10.32
C GLY A 19 -0.65 7.82 10.09
N LEU A 20 -0.77 7.01 9.04
CA LEU A 20 -2.02 6.40 8.61
C LEU A 20 -2.17 4.96 9.10
N SER A 21 -3.35 4.63 9.61
CA SER A 21 -3.73 3.23 9.82
C SER A 21 -4.01 2.54 8.48
N ALA A 22 -3.97 1.19 8.43
CA ALA A 22 -4.32 0.43 7.22
C ALA A 22 -5.73 0.74 6.69
N SER A 23 -6.68 1.04 7.59
CA SER A 23 -8.03 1.44 7.20
C SER A 23 -8.05 2.81 6.53
N ALA A 24 -7.38 3.79 7.15
CA ALA A 24 -7.32 5.16 6.64
C ALA A 24 -6.54 5.24 5.32
N PHE A 25 -5.46 4.46 5.20
CA PHE A 25 -4.71 4.33 3.96
C PHE A 25 -5.59 3.77 2.84
N ALA A 26 -6.33 2.68 3.11
CA ALA A 26 -7.23 2.07 2.13
C ALA A 26 -8.32 3.04 1.66
N GLU A 27 -8.89 3.82 2.58
CA GLU A 27 -9.90 4.82 2.30
C GLU A 27 -9.37 5.93 1.37
N ARG A 28 -8.17 6.45 1.65
CA ARG A 28 -7.54 7.48 0.82
C ARG A 28 -7.33 7.05 -0.64
N ILE A 29 -6.76 5.86 -0.84
CA ILE A 29 -6.50 5.35 -2.19
C ILE A 29 -7.73 4.66 -2.82
N GLY A 30 -8.89 4.69 -2.16
CA GLY A 30 -10.14 4.15 -2.70
C GLY A 30 -10.15 2.62 -2.90
N VAL A 31 -9.52 1.86 -2.00
CA VAL A 31 -9.49 0.39 -2.03
C VAL A 31 -10.12 -0.22 -0.78
N GLN A 32 -10.42 -1.52 -0.83
CA GLN A 32 -10.90 -2.24 0.36
C GLN A 32 -9.76 -2.41 1.38
N ARG A 33 -10.07 -2.25 2.67
CA ARG A 33 -9.14 -2.53 3.78
C ARG A 33 -8.54 -3.93 3.71
N SER A 34 -9.31 -4.91 3.26
CA SER A 34 -8.85 -6.30 3.06
C SER A 34 -7.71 -6.40 2.05
N SER A 35 -7.70 -5.56 1.01
CA SER A 35 -6.62 -5.49 0.02
C SER A 35 -5.30 -5.08 0.67
N ILE A 36 -5.32 -4.06 1.55
CA ILE A 36 -4.14 -3.64 2.32
C ILE A 36 -3.66 -4.79 3.22
N SER A 37 -4.56 -5.38 4.00
CA SER A 37 -4.21 -6.48 4.92
C SER A 37 -3.56 -7.68 4.19
N HIS A 38 -4.07 -8.06 3.02
CA HIS A 38 -3.52 -9.16 2.24
C HIS A 38 -2.17 -8.84 1.61
N ILE A 39 -1.93 -7.58 1.23
CA ILE A 39 -0.62 -7.14 0.73
C ILE A 39 0.38 -7.16 1.88
N LEU A 40 0.05 -6.52 3.00
CA LEU A 40 0.94 -6.44 4.17
C LEU A 40 1.31 -7.82 4.74
N SER A 41 0.41 -8.80 4.67
CA SER A 41 0.70 -10.20 5.06
C SER A 41 1.48 -11.02 4.03
N GLY A 42 1.84 -10.44 2.87
CA GLY A 42 2.56 -11.12 1.80
C GLY A 42 1.71 -12.09 0.98
N ARG A 43 0.43 -12.27 1.33
CA ARG A 43 -0.50 -13.21 0.69
C ARG A 43 -0.80 -12.80 -0.75
N ASN A 44 -0.91 -11.49 -1.02
CA ASN A 44 -1.24 -10.96 -2.34
C ASN A 44 -0.10 -10.12 -2.91
N LYS A 45 0.13 -10.26 -4.22
CA LYS A 45 0.92 -9.29 -5.00
C LYS A 45 0.09 -8.02 -5.23
N PRO A 46 0.68 -6.83 -5.09
CA PRO A 46 0.01 -5.60 -5.51
C PRO A 46 -0.24 -5.63 -7.03
N SER A 47 -1.40 -5.16 -7.45
CA SER A 47 -1.68 -4.94 -8.87
C SER A 47 -1.04 -3.64 -9.35
N LEU A 48 -0.91 -3.46 -10.66
CA LEU A 48 -0.48 -2.18 -11.22
C LEU A 48 -1.44 -1.05 -10.82
N ASP A 49 -2.76 -1.28 -10.90
CA ASP A 49 -3.79 -0.32 -10.46
C ASP A 49 -3.59 0.11 -8.99
N PHE A 50 -3.26 -0.83 -8.10
CA PHE A 50 -2.96 -0.51 -6.72
C PHE A 50 -1.75 0.42 -6.60
N VAL A 51 -0.66 0.10 -7.30
CA VAL A 51 0.56 0.91 -7.28
C VAL A 51 0.30 2.31 -7.84
N MET A 52 -0.42 2.42 -8.97
CA MET A 52 -0.78 3.71 -9.56
C MET A 52 -1.58 4.57 -8.58
N LYS A 53 -2.59 3.99 -7.92
CA LYS A 53 -3.38 4.70 -6.89
C LYS A 53 -2.55 5.20 -5.71
N VAL A 54 -1.56 4.41 -5.29
CA VAL A 54 -0.63 4.84 -4.23
C VAL A 54 0.22 6.03 -4.70
N LEU A 55 0.79 5.96 -5.91
CA LEU A 55 1.62 7.05 -6.45
C LEU A 55 0.81 8.32 -6.73
N ASP A 56 -0.44 8.19 -7.18
CA ASP A 56 -1.34 9.31 -7.45
C ASP A 56 -1.77 10.03 -6.16
N GLU A 57 -2.01 9.30 -5.07
CA GLU A 57 -2.42 9.86 -3.77
C GLU A 57 -1.23 10.39 -2.96
N PHE A 58 -0.07 9.73 -3.04
CA PHE A 58 1.13 10.06 -2.29
C PHE A 58 2.25 10.50 -3.24
N SER A 59 2.15 11.73 -3.75
CA SER A 59 3.08 12.30 -4.76
C SER A 59 4.54 12.44 -4.30
N ASP A 60 4.80 12.25 -3.01
CA ASP A 60 6.13 12.25 -2.38
C ASP A 60 6.75 10.84 -2.29
N VAL A 61 6.06 9.83 -2.80
CA VAL A 61 6.52 8.45 -2.90
C VAL A 61 6.94 8.16 -4.35
N ASP A 62 8.25 7.97 -4.58
CA ASP A 62 8.83 7.48 -5.85
C ASP A 62 9.88 6.38 -5.54
#